data_AF-A0A843EIF6-F1
#
_entry.id   AF-A0A843EIF6-F1
#
_cell.length_a   1.000
_cell.length_b   1.000
_cell.length_c   1.000
_cell.angle_alpha   90.00
_cell.angle_beta   90.00
_cell.angle_gamma   90.00
#
_symmetry.space_group_name_H-M   'P 1'
#
loop_
_entity.id
_entity.type
_entity.pdbx_description
1 polymer ?
#
loop_
_entity_poly.entity_id
_entity_poly.type
_entity_poly.pdbx_seq_one_letter_code
_entity_poly.pdbx_strand_id
1 'polypeptide(L)' 'MTSKKAILVTSFGTSQQPARDNCIGSIEKEIASAFPDWVVRRAFTSRMIIKRIFKETGEKIDYIDDALKRLA' A
#
# COMPACT_ATOMS: atom_id res chain seq x y z
N MET A 1 13.53 -20.20 -13.28
CA MET A 1 12.56 -19.09 -13.07
C MET A 1 12.77 -18.56 -11.67
N THR A 2 13.28 -17.35 -11.50
CA THR A 2 13.41 -16.75 -10.17
C THR A 2 12.02 -16.36 -9.68
N SER A 3 11.48 -17.07 -8.68
CA SER A 3 10.25 -16.67 -8.00
C SER A 3 10.41 -15.24 -7.47
N LYS A 4 9.66 -14.30 -8.06
CA LYS A 4 9.60 -12.93 -7.56
C LYS A 4 8.91 -12.95 -6.19
N LYS A 5 9.63 -12.52 -5.16
CA LYS A 5 9.08 -12.39 -3.81
C LYS A 5 8.49 -11.00 -3.62
N ALA A 6 7.41 -10.89 -2.87
CA ALA A 6 6.72 -9.64 -2.62
C ALA A 6 6.29 -9.51 -1.16
N ILE A 7 6.26 -8.27 -0.67
CA ILE A 7 5.72 -7.89 0.63
C ILE A 7 4.54 -6.96 0.37
N LEU A 8 3.35 -7.37 0.80
CA LEU A 8 2.16 -6.53 0.74
C LEU A 8 1.92 -5.89 2.11
N VAL A 9 2.31 -4.63 2.26
CA VAL A 9 2.06 -3.86 3.48
C VAL A 9 0.60 -3.43 3.49
N THR A 10 -0.15 -3.97 4.44
CA THR A 10 -1.61 -3.76 4.54
C THR A 10 -1.93 -2.95 5.79
N SER A 11 -2.65 -1.84 5.62
CA SER A 11 -3.09 -0.96 6.71
C SER A 11 -4.60 -0.74 6.67
N PHE A 12 -5.21 -0.28 7.76
CA PHE A 12 -6.59 0.21 7.71
C PHE A 12 -6.73 1.38 6.72
N GLY A 13 -5.75 2.28 6.73
CA GLY A 13 -5.67 3.47 5.87
C GLY A 13 -6.13 4.75 6.57
N THR A 14 -5.70 5.90 6.06
CA THR A 14 -6.18 7.21 6.50
C THR A 14 -6.28 8.17 5.32
N SER A 15 -7.34 8.99 5.28
CA SER A 15 -7.50 10.02 4.26
C SER A 15 -6.64 11.25 4.54
N GLN A 16 -6.18 11.44 5.77
CA GLN A 16 -5.30 12.56 6.13
C GLN A 16 -3.91 12.35 5.53
N GLN A 17 -3.56 13.15 4.52
CA GLN A 17 -2.34 12.96 3.75
C GLN A 17 -1.05 13.04 4.59
N PRO A 18 -0.86 14.03 5.48
CA PRO A 18 0.34 14.06 6.31
C PRO A 18 0.50 12.83 7.21
N ALA A 19 -0.61 12.32 7.76
CA ALA A 19 -0.58 11.09 8.56
C ALA A 19 -0.31 9.85 7.70
N ARG A 20 -0.85 9.81 6.48
CA ARG A 20 -0.58 8.72 5.52
C ARG A 20 0.90 8.67 5.14
N ASP A 21 1.52 9.82 4.90
CA ASP A 21 2.91 9.89 4.46
C ASP A 21 3.89 9.65 5.62
N ASN A 22 3.66 10.28 6.77
CA ASN A 22 4.60 10.23 7.90
C ASN A 22 4.50 8.95 8.74
N CYS A 23 3.37 8.24 8.72
CA CYS A 23 3.20 7.00 9.47
C CYS A 23 3.25 5.78 8.54
N ILE A 24 2.24 5.64 7.67
CA ILE A 24 2.12 4.46 6.80
C ILE A 24 3.26 4.46 5.78
N GLY A 25 3.49 5.59 5.11
CA GLY A 25 4.55 5.74 4.11
C GLY A 25 5.95 5.53 4.67
N SER A 26 6.21 6.00 5.90
CA SER A 26 7.50 5.78 6.58
C SER A 26 7.77 4.29 6.81
N ILE A 27 6.78 3.54 7.32
CA ILE A 27 6.91 2.09 7.55
C ILE A 27 7.13 1.35 6.22
N GLU A 28 6.39 1.71 5.18
CA GLU A 28 6.56 1.11 3.84
C GLU A 28 7.96 1.35 3.27
N LYS A 29 8.50 2.56 3.44
CA LYS A 29 9.87 2.91 3.02
C LYS A 29 10.91 2.13 3.82
N GLU A 30 10.71 1.96 5.12
CA GLU A 30 11.60 1.20 5.99
C GLU A 30 11.61 -0.28 5.59
N ILE A 31 10.43 -0.87 5.34
CA ILE A 31 10.31 -2.24 4.83
C ILE A 31 11.00 -2.39 3.47
N ALA A 32 10.78 -1.45 2.54
CA ALA A 32 11.44 -1.49 1.24
C ALA A 32 12.98 -1.38 1.35
N SER A 33 13.47 -0.61 2.32
CA SER A 33 14.90 -0.48 2.58
C SER A 33 15.50 -1.74 3.21
N ALA A 34 14.75 -2.41 4.09
CA ALA A 34 15.17 -3.66 4.73
C ALA A 34 15.11 -4.88 3.80
N PHE A 35 14.27 -4.84 2.77
CA PHE A 35 14.07 -5.94 1.81
C PHE A 35 14.27 -5.48 0.36
N PRO A 36 15.49 -5.07 -0.04
CA PRO A 36 15.75 -4.45 -1.34
C PRO A 36 15.45 -5.38 -2.54
N ASP A 37 15.54 -6.69 -2.35
CA ASP A 37 15.28 -7.69 -3.39
C ASP A 37 13.79 -8.07 -3.52
N TRP A 38 12.92 -7.51 -2.67
CA TRP A 38 11.49 -7.84 -2.65
C TRP A 38 10.65 -6.73 -3.25
N VAL A 39 9.58 -7.10 -3.94
CA VAL A 39 8.59 -6.13 -4.42
C VAL A 39 7.72 -5.71 -3.25
N VAL A 40 7.86 -4.47 -2.79
CA VAL A 40 6.97 -3.90 -1.77
C VAL A 40 5.77 -3.21 -2.42
N ARG A 41 4.57 -3.49 -1.90
CA ARG A 41 3.29 -2.91 -2.34
C ARG A 41 2.46 -2.47 -1.13
N ARG A 42 1.57 -1.51 -1.36
CA ARG A 42 0.58 -1.01 -0.39
C ARG A 42 -0.81 -1.59 -0.70
N ALA A 43 -1.58 -1.91 0.33
CA ALA A 43 -3.04 -2.07 0.24
C ALA A 43 -3.74 -1.50 1.48
N PHE A 44 -4.96 -1.00 1.30
CA PHE A 44 -5.82 -0.59 2.43
C PHE A 44 -7.03 -1.53 2.59
N THR A 45 -7.46 -1.74 3.83
CA THR A 45 -8.66 -2.55 4.12
C THR A 45 -9.94 -1.71 4.17
N SER A 46 -9.85 -0.41 4.48
CA SER A 46 -11.04 0.45 4.53
C SER A 46 -11.42 0.95 3.14
N ARG A 47 -12.47 0.35 2.56
CA ARG A 47 -13.07 0.81 1.29
C ARG A 47 -13.59 2.24 1.36
N MET A 48 -14.02 2.70 2.53
CA MET A 48 -14.45 4.09 2.74
C MET A 48 -13.28 5.06 2.57
N ILE A 49 -12.13 4.75 3.19
CA ILE A 49 -10.92 5.57 3.08
C ILE A 49 -10.40 5.57 1.64
N ILE A 50 -10.33 4.41 0.99
CA ILE A 50 -9.91 4.29 -0.43
C ILE A 50 -10.78 5.20 -1.31
N LYS A 51 -12.11 5.10 -1.18
CA LYS A 51 -13.05 5.94 -1.94
C LYS A 51 -12.85 7.43 -1.67
N ARG A 52 -12.63 7.81 -0.41
CA ARG A 52 -12.41 9.20 -0.03
C ARG A 52 -11.13 9.77 -0.65
N ILE A 53 -10.02 9.07 -0.53
CA ILE A 53 -8.73 9.47 -1.12
C ILE A 53 -8.87 9.64 -2.63
N PHE A 54 -9.49 8.67 -3.31
CA PHE A 54 -9.70 8.76 -4.76
C PHE A 54 -10.55 9.98 -5.15
N LYS A 55 -11.61 10.27 -4.39
CA LYS A 55 -12.47 11.44 -4.65
C LYS A 55 -11.74 12.77 -4.43
N GLU A 56 -10.93 12.86 -3.39
CA GLU A 56 -10.24 14.11 -3.00
C GLU A 56 -8.98 14.38 -3.83
N THR A 57 -8.27 13.33 -4.26
CA THR A 57 -6.93 13.46 -4.86
C THR A 57 -6.76 12.79 -6.22
N GLY A 58 -7.69 11.92 -6.62
CA GLY A 58 -7.53 11.04 -7.78
C GLY A 58 -6.59 9.85 -7.55
N GLU A 59 -5.94 9.74 -6.40
CA GLU A 59 -5.03 8.64 -6.04
C GLU A 59 -5.80 7.32 -5.93
N LYS A 60 -5.38 6.31 -6.69
CA LYS A 60 -5.94 4.96 -6.62
C LYS A 60 -5.13 4.12 -5.63
N ILE A 61 -5.77 3.69 -4.56
CA ILE A 61 -5.19 2.75 -3.59
C ILE A 61 -5.93 1.42 -3.74
N ASP A 62 -5.16 0.34 -3.88
CA ASP A 62 -5.71 -1.01 -4.02
C ASP A 62 -6.37 -1.47 -2.71
N TYR A 63 -7.50 -2.17 -2.85
CA TYR A 63 -7.99 -3.06 -1.80
C TYR A 63 -7.15 -4.33 -1.77
N ILE A 64 -7.13 -5.05 -0.65
CA ILE A 64 -6.23 -6.19 -0.45
C ILE A 64 -6.36 -7.25 -1.56
N ASP A 65 -7.58 -7.57 -2.00
CA ASP A 65 -7.82 -8.54 -3.08
C ASP A 65 -7.24 -8.08 -4.42
N ASP A 66 -7.33 -6.78 -4.72
CA ASP A 66 -6.81 -6.21 -5.96
C ASP A 66 -5.28 -6.23 -5.94
N ALA A 67 -4.67 -5.90 -4.80
CA ALA A 67 -3.24 -5.95 -4.63
C ALA A 67 -2.69 -7.39 -4.76
N LEU A 68 -3.38 -8.38 -4.19
CA LEU A 68 -3.01 -9.79 -4.32
C LEU A 68 -3.14 -10.27 -5.77
N LYS A 69 -4.20 -9.90 -6.49
CA LYS A 69 -4.37 -10.23 -7.92
C LYS A 69 -3.27 -9.64 -8.81
N ARG A 70 -2.73 -8.47 -8.45
CA ARG A 70 -1.61 -7.85 -9.18
C ARG A 70 -0.26 -8.52 -8.91
N LEU A 71 -0.17 -9.34 -7.87
CA LEU A 71 1.04 -10.06 -7.46
C LEU A 71 1.06 -11.53 -7.91
N ALA A 72 -0.10 -12.07 -8.29
CA ALA A 72 -0.27 -13.40 -8.90
C ALA A 72 0.27 -13.42 -10.34
#